data_AF-A0A3N0GJW8-F1
#
_entry.id   AF-A0A3N0GJW8-F1
#
_cell.length_a   1.000
_cell.length_b   1.000
_cell.length_c   1.000
_cell.angle_alpha   90.00
_cell.angle_beta   90.00
_cell.angle_gamma   90.00
#
_symmetry.space_group_name_H-M   'P 1'
#
loop_
_entity.id
_entity.type
_entity.pdbx_description
1 polymer ?
#
loop_
_entity_poly.entity_id
_entity_poly.type
_entity_poly.pdbx_seq_one_letter_code
_entity_poly.pdbx_strand_id
1 'polypeptide(L)'
;MTQTATQPVRTRVGTSVPGRLVAVAIIWAASAVIAIGAPDMVSGSQHEHLPIAAITVWLWAAVGSGYASMAPVHDARAWLWAVALVWGATAVATVLAPEMVTGSDPTRIPIVALVAPPVAAVVTGFLALNQAVGEAGSRRRR
;
A
#
# COMPACT_ATOMS: atom_id res chain seq x y z
N MET A 1 -25.50 -15.22 51.47
CA MET A 1 -25.87 -14.39 50.30
C MET A 1 -24.57 -13.85 49.72
N THR A 2 -24.05 -14.48 48.67
CA THR A 2 -22.75 -14.17 48.08
C THR A 2 -22.99 -13.29 46.87
N GLN A 3 -22.58 -12.02 46.95
CA GLN A 3 -22.82 -11.02 45.93
C GLN A 3 -21.80 -11.21 44.80
N THR A 4 -22.20 -11.90 43.73
CA THR A 4 -21.39 -12.07 42.52
C THR A 4 -21.27 -10.73 41.81
N ALA A 5 -20.15 -10.03 42.01
CA ALA A 5 -19.84 -8.80 41.31
C ALA A 5 -19.61 -9.10 39.82
N THR A 6 -20.60 -8.76 38.99
CA THR A 6 -20.49 -8.71 37.54
C THR A 6 -19.53 -7.59 37.16
N GLN A 7 -18.27 -7.93 36.94
CA GLN A 7 -17.30 -7.02 36.34
C GLN A 7 -17.78 -6.64 34.93
N PRO A 8 -17.92 -5.35 34.62
CA PRO A 8 -18.28 -4.93 33.26
C PRO A 8 -17.16 -5.31 32.31
N VAL A 9 -17.47 -6.15 31.32
CA VAL A 9 -16.59 -6.41 30.18
C VAL A 9 -16.42 -5.08 29.44
N ARG A 10 -15.35 -4.35 29.76
CA ARG A 10 -14.90 -3.21 28.97
C ARG A 10 -14.41 -3.75 27.63
N THR A 11 -15.31 -3.89 26.67
CA THR A 11 -14.94 -4.09 25.27
C THR A 11 -14.16 -2.84 24.86
N ARG A 12 -12.84 -3.01 24.70
CA ARG A 12 -11.94 -1.96 24.20
C ARG A 12 -12.16 -1.81 22.69
N VAL A 13 -13.37 -1.44 22.29
CA VAL A 13 -13.66 -0.98 20.93
C VAL A 13 -13.13 0.45 20.86
N GLY A 14 -12.20 0.73 19.94
CA GLY A 14 -12.02 2.11 19.48
C GLY A 14 -10.63 2.73 19.41
N THR A 15 -9.54 1.98 19.25
CA THR A 15 -8.22 2.62 18.95
C THR A 15 -7.55 2.16 17.64
N SER A 16 -8.08 1.16 16.93
CA SER A 16 -7.44 0.62 15.71
C SER A 16 -7.99 1.17 14.39
N VAL A 17 -9.18 1.80 14.39
CA VAL A 17 -9.82 2.34 13.17
C VAL A 17 -9.03 3.51 12.56
N PRO A 18 -8.49 4.48 13.33
CA PRO A 18 -7.76 5.60 12.75
C PRO A 18 -6.51 5.17 11.96
N GLY A 19 -5.75 4.21 12.49
CA GLY A 19 -4.50 3.75 11.85
C GLY A 19 -4.71 3.08 10.50
N ARG A 20 -5.85 2.39 10.31
CA ARG A 20 -6.19 1.76 9.03
C ARG A 20 -6.56 2.79 7.97
N LEU A 21 -7.38 3.77 8.35
CA LEU A 21 -7.79 4.85 7.44
C LEU A 21 -6.61 5.73 7.03
N VAL A 22 -5.70 6.03 7.96
CA VAL A 22 -4.48 6.79 7.64
C VAL A 22 -3.57 5.98 6.72
N ALA A 23 -3.44 4.66 6.90
CA ALA A 23 -2.70 3.81 5.96
C ALA A 23 -3.31 3.83 4.55
N VAL A 24 -4.63 3.76 4.43
CA VAL A 24 -5.32 3.92 3.14
C VAL A 24 -5.04 5.29 2.52
N ALA A 25 -5.08 6.36 3.32
CA ALA A 25 -4.76 7.70 2.82
C ALA A 25 -3.31 7.81 2.32
N ILE A 26 -2.34 7.18 3.00
CA ILE A 26 -0.95 7.10 2.56
C ILE A 26 -0.83 6.39 1.21
N ILE A 27 -1.53 5.26 1.05
CA ILE A 27 -1.54 4.49 -0.20
C ILE A 27 -2.03 5.37 -1.34
N TRP A 28 -3.18 6.02 -1.18
CA TRP A 28 -3.76 6.88 -2.21
C TRP A 28 -2.92 8.13 -2.50
N ALA A 29 -2.30 8.72 -1.49
CA ALA A 29 -1.37 9.83 -1.69
C ALA A 29 -0.16 9.42 -2.55
N ALA A 30 0.44 8.26 -2.26
CA ALA A 30 1.53 7.72 -3.06
C ALA A 30 1.07 7.35 -4.48
N SER A 31 -0.12 6.76 -4.63
CA SER A 31 -0.70 6.46 -5.94
C SER A 31 -0.97 7.70 -6.78
N ALA A 32 -1.40 8.80 -6.17
CA ALA A 32 -1.55 10.08 -6.85
C ALA A 32 -0.20 10.64 -7.32
N VAL A 33 0.85 10.54 -6.49
CA VAL A 33 2.23 10.91 -6.89
C VAL A 33 2.70 10.07 -8.07
N ILE A 34 2.44 8.76 -8.07
CA ILE A 34 2.77 7.88 -9.19
C ILE A 34 1.98 8.27 -10.45
N ALA A 35 0.67 8.49 -10.33
CA ALA A 35 -0.17 8.82 -11.48
C ALA A 35 0.26 10.12 -12.19
N ILE A 36 0.79 11.08 -11.44
CA ILE A 36 1.18 12.40 -11.95
C ILE A 36 2.66 12.44 -12.35
N GLY A 37 3.53 11.78 -11.59
CA GLY A 37 4.99 11.90 -11.72
C GLY A 37 5.66 10.76 -12.48
N ALA A 38 4.97 9.65 -12.75
CA ALA A 38 5.55 8.56 -13.52
C ALA A 38 5.71 8.97 -14.99
N PRO A 39 6.76 8.50 -15.67
CA PRO A 39 6.90 8.75 -17.09
C PRO A 39 5.83 8.02 -17.91
N ASP A 40 5.39 8.66 -18.99
CA ASP A 40 4.45 8.08 -19.94
C ASP A 40 5.12 7.01 -20.80
N MET A 41 4.35 6.02 -21.23
CA MET A 41 4.80 5.13 -22.28
C MET A 41 4.78 5.89 -23.61
N VAL A 42 5.89 5.85 -24.34
CA VAL A 42 6.04 6.55 -25.62
C VAL A 42 6.32 5.55 -26.72
N SER A 43 5.50 5.53 -27.78
CA SER A 43 5.70 4.63 -28.91
C SER A 43 5.84 5.35 -30.25
N GLY A 44 6.79 4.87 -31.06
CA GLY A 44 6.97 5.20 -32.47
C GLY A 44 7.47 6.62 -32.76
N SER A 45 7.73 6.88 -34.04
CA SER A 45 8.18 8.18 -34.57
C SER A 45 7.23 9.36 -34.33
N GLN A 46 5.95 9.10 -34.00
CA GLN A 46 4.94 10.13 -33.72
C GLN A 46 4.86 10.55 -32.25
N HIS A 47 5.70 9.97 -31.37
CA HIS A 47 5.70 10.26 -29.93
C HIS A 47 4.30 10.19 -29.31
N GLU A 48 3.58 9.08 -29.52
CA GLU A 48 2.29 8.88 -28.84
C GLU A 48 2.53 8.63 -27.35
N HIS A 49 1.97 9.51 -26.50
CA HIS A 49 2.07 9.42 -25.04
C HIS A 49 0.86 8.69 -24.45
N LEU A 50 1.12 7.58 -23.76
CA LEU A 50 0.12 6.87 -22.99
C LEU A 50 0.48 6.89 -21.50
N PRO A 51 -0.35 7.53 -20.63
CA PRO A 51 -0.10 7.61 -19.20
C PRO A 51 -0.46 6.30 -18.50
N ILE A 52 0.32 5.26 -18.78
CA ILE A 52 0.05 3.89 -18.34
C ILE A 52 0.04 3.76 -16.82
N ALA A 53 0.87 4.54 -16.12
CA ALA A 53 0.89 4.60 -14.66
C ALA A 53 -0.44 5.11 -14.10
N ALA A 54 -0.97 6.23 -14.63
CA ALA A 54 -2.24 6.80 -14.19
C ALA A 54 -3.42 5.84 -14.42
N ILE A 55 -3.41 5.10 -15.53
CA ILE A 55 -4.49 4.17 -15.90
C ILE A 55 -4.46 2.90 -15.04
N THR A 56 -3.30 2.51 -14.48
CA THR A 56 -3.14 1.21 -13.80
C THR A 56 -2.95 1.31 -12.28
N VAL A 57 -2.35 2.40 -11.77
CA VAL A 57 -1.93 2.48 -10.35
C VAL A 57 -3.11 2.42 -9.37
N TRP A 58 -4.27 3.00 -9.73
CA TRP A 58 -5.45 3.06 -8.87
C TRP A 58 -5.98 1.65 -8.51
N LEU A 59 -5.83 0.69 -9.43
CA LEU A 59 -6.23 -0.70 -9.19
C LEU A 59 -5.40 -1.31 -8.06
N TRP A 60 -4.08 -1.10 -8.10
CA TRP A 60 -3.17 -1.60 -7.07
C TRP A 60 -3.30 -0.84 -5.75
N ALA A 61 -3.63 0.46 -5.80
CA ALA A 61 -4.01 1.25 -4.63
C ALA A 61 -5.23 0.64 -3.92
N ALA A 62 -6.24 0.21 -4.67
CA ALA A 62 -7.41 -0.46 -4.13
C ALA A 62 -7.06 -1.81 -3.48
N VAL A 63 -6.22 -2.62 -4.13
CA VAL A 63 -5.74 -3.90 -3.56
C VAL A 63 -4.98 -3.67 -2.25
N GLY A 64 -4.03 -2.74 -2.24
CA GLY A 64 -3.28 -2.35 -1.04
C GLY A 64 -4.18 -1.83 0.07
N SER A 65 -5.20 -1.02 -0.28
CA SER A 65 -6.21 -0.52 0.66
C SER A 65 -7.03 -1.64 1.29
N GLY A 66 -7.37 -2.68 0.50
CA GLY A 66 -8.04 -3.87 0.99
C GLY A 66 -7.23 -4.58 2.08
N TYR A 67 -5.95 -4.86 1.81
CA TYR A 67 -5.05 -5.44 2.80
C TYR A 67 -4.88 -4.55 4.04
N ALA A 68 -4.68 -3.24 3.84
CA ALA A 68 -4.51 -2.30 4.94
C ALA A 68 -5.74 -2.19 5.85
N SER A 69 -6.94 -2.28 5.27
CA SER A 69 -8.20 -2.21 6.00
C SER A 69 -8.46 -3.47 6.83
N MET A 70 -8.01 -4.62 6.36
CA MET A 70 -8.19 -5.92 7.03
C MET A 70 -7.13 -6.18 8.12
N ALA A 71 -6.04 -5.42 8.15
CA ALA A 71 -4.94 -5.63 9.10
C ALA A 71 -5.38 -5.46 10.57
N PRO A 72 -5.11 -6.44 11.46
CA PRO A 72 -5.28 -6.27 12.90
C PRO A 72 -4.12 -5.45 13.48
N VAL A 73 -4.25 -4.13 13.37
CA VAL A 73 -3.22 -3.17 13.80
C VAL A 73 -3.10 -3.15 15.32
N HIS A 74 -2.01 -3.73 15.85
CA HIS A 74 -1.69 -3.70 17.28
C HIS A 74 -0.70 -2.56 17.63
N ASP A 75 0.26 -2.28 16.76
CA ASP A 75 1.12 -1.07 16.81
C ASP A 75 0.81 -0.19 15.59
N ALA A 76 0.03 0.86 15.82
CA ALA A 76 -0.38 1.79 14.77
C ALA A 76 0.79 2.60 14.21
N ARG A 77 1.79 2.96 15.03
CA ARG A 77 2.91 3.76 14.57
C ARG A 77 3.82 2.94 13.66
N ALA A 78 4.19 1.73 14.08
CA ALA A 78 5.00 0.84 13.27
C ALA A 78 4.29 0.47 11.96
N TRP A 79 2.98 0.20 12.02
CA TRP A 79 2.15 -0.06 10.85
C TRP A 79 2.17 1.10 9.83
N LEU A 80 1.92 2.33 10.30
CA LEU A 80 1.89 3.51 9.44
C LEU A 80 3.25 3.76 8.78
N TRP A 81 4.35 3.61 9.52
CA TRP A 81 5.69 3.72 8.95
C TRP A 81 5.98 2.64 7.91
N ALA A 82 5.56 1.40 8.16
CA ALA A 82 5.76 0.31 7.20
C ALA A 82 5.01 0.59 5.88
N VAL A 83 3.73 0.99 5.95
CA VAL A 83 2.95 1.34 4.77
C VAL A 83 3.54 2.57 4.05
N ALA A 84 3.92 3.61 4.80
CA ALA A 84 4.55 4.81 4.25
C ALA A 84 5.88 4.52 3.56
N LEU A 85 6.73 3.66 4.14
CA LEU A 85 8.00 3.29 3.53
C LEU A 85 7.79 2.47 2.25
N VAL A 86 6.88 1.50 2.26
CA VAL A 86 6.58 0.68 1.08
C VAL A 86 6.06 1.56 -0.05
N TRP A 87 4.97 2.30 0.18
CA TRP A 87 4.32 3.09 -0.86
C TRP A 87 5.13 4.33 -1.25
N GLY A 88 5.83 4.94 -0.30
CA GLY A 88 6.78 6.02 -0.58
C GLY A 88 7.96 5.56 -1.44
N ALA A 89 8.57 4.42 -1.11
CA ALA A 89 9.64 3.85 -1.94
C ALA A 89 9.14 3.46 -3.34
N THR A 90 7.92 2.91 -3.44
CA THR A 90 7.27 2.62 -4.72
C THR A 90 7.06 3.89 -5.55
N ALA A 91 6.57 4.96 -4.94
CA ALA A 91 6.39 6.24 -5.63
C ALA A 91 7.72 6.80 -6.13
N VAL A 92 8.75 6.85 -5.26
CA VAL A 92 10.09 7.31 -5.63
C VAL A 92 10.68 6.45 -6.76
N ALA A 93 10.61 5.13 -6.63
CA ALA A 93 11.12 4.22 -7.65
C ALA A 93 10.41 4.42 -8.99
N THR A 94 9.09 4.62 -8.97
CA THR A 94 8.30 4.78 -10.18
C THR A 94 8.58 6.10 -10.90
N VAL A 95 8.77 7.19 -10.14
CA VAL A 95 9.02 8.52 -10.69
C VAL A 95 10.46 8.66 -11.20
N LEU A 96 11.43 8.05 -10.52
CA LEU A 96 12.85 8.25 -10.81
C LEU A 96 13.48 7.12 -11.64
N ALA A 97 12.81 5.99 -11.84
CA ALA A 97 13.37 4.90 -12.60
C ALA A 97 13.48 5.23 -14.09
N PRO A 98 14.56 4.77 -14.76
CA PRO A 98 14.69 4.90 -16.19
C PRO A 98 13.68 4.01 -16.94
N GLU A 99 13.24 4.49 -18.09
CA GLU A 99 12.40 3.75 -19.03
C GLU A 99 13.24 2.71 -19.79
N MET A 100 12.67 1.53 -20.04
CA MET A 100 13.27 0.59 -20.99
C MET A 100 13.01 1.07 -22.41
N VAL A 101 14.05 1.10 -23.24
CA VAL A 101 13.95 1.43 -24.65
C VAL A 101 14.12 0.16 -25.49
N THR A 102 13.18 -0.11 -26.39
CA THR A 102 13.22 -1.28 -27.27
C THR A 102 13.14 -0.91 -28.74
N GLY A 103 14.01 -1.51 -29.57
CA GLY A 103 13.95 -1.46 -31.04
C GLY A 103 14.71 -0.31 -31.71
N SER A 104 14.75 -0.36 -33.05
CA SER A 104 15.28 0.71 -33.91
C SER A 104 14.36 1.93 -34.00
N ASP A 105 13.05 1.73 -33.77
CA ASP A 105 12.06 2.78 -33.52
C ASP A 105 11.80 2.80 -32.00
N PRO A 106 12.40 3.74 -31.25
CA PRO A 106 12.57 3.61 -29.81
C PRO A 106 11.23 3.72 -29.08
N THR A 107 10.66 2.57 -28.73
CA THR A 107 9.52 2.50 -27.80
C THR A 107 10.05 2.55 -26.39
N ARG A 108 9.55 3.48 -25.58
CA ARG A 108 9.95 3.67 -24.19
C ARG A 108 8.86 3.16 -23.26
N ILE A 109 9.21 2.20 -22.42
CA ILE A 109 8.27 1.49 -21.55
C ILE A 109 8.69 1.72 -20.08
N PRO A 110 7.83 2.37 -19.27
CA PRO A 110 8.10 2.59 -17.85
C PRO A 110 7.78 1.32 -17.04
N ILE A 111 8.61 0.27 -17.13
CA ILE A 111 8.35 -1.02 -16.44
C ILE A 111 8.17 -0.84 -14.94
N VAL A 112 8.97 0.02 -14.32
CA VAL A 112 8.90 0.19 -12.87
C VAL A 112 7.53 0.72 -12.46
N ALA A 113 6.90 1.57 -13.27
CA ALA A 113 5.53 2.03 -13.04
C ALA A 113 4.48 0.91 -13.15
N LEU A 114 4.76 -0.12 -13.96
CA LEU A 114 3.89 -1.29 -14.12
C LEU A 114 4.07 -2.33 -13.01
N VAL A 115 5.30 -2.52 -12.52
CA VAL A 115 5.64 -3.62 -11.62
C VAL A 115 5.63 -3.19 -10.16
N ALA A 116 6.08 -1.97 -9.85
CA ALA A 116 6.26 -1.54 -8.47
C ALA A 116 4.93 -1.45 -7.69
N PRO A 117 3.82 -0.89 -8.23
CA PRO A 117 2.53 -0.87 -7.52
C PRO A 117 1.95 -2.26 -7.16
N PRO A 118 1.96 -3.27 -8.06
CA PRO A 118 1.57 -4.64 -7.68
C PRO A 118 2.43 -5.20 -6.54
N VAL A 119 3.75 -5.02 -6.61
CA VAL A 119 4.67 -5.49 -5.57
C VAL A 119 4.37 -4.80 -4.23
N ALA A 120 4.13 -3.48 -4.25
CA ALA A 120 3.76 -2.72 -3.06
C ALA A 120 2.47 -3.24 -2.40
N ALA A 121 1.46 -3.57 -3.21
CA ALA A 121 0.21 -4.14 -2.73
C ALA A 121 0.44 -5.52 -2.07
N VAL A 122 1.23 -6.39 -2.70
CA VAL A 122 1.59 -7.71 -2.16
C VAL A 122 2.37 -7.58 -0.84
N VAL A 123 3.36 -6.71 -0.78
CA VAL A 123 4.13 -6.43 0.45
C VAL A 123 3.21 -5.90 1.55
N THR A 124 2.26 -5.03 1.22
CA THR A 124 1.24 -4.55 2.17
C THR A 124 0.41 -5.71 2.73
N GLY A 125 0.06 -6.70 1.90
CA GLY A 125 -0.58 -7.94 2.32
C GLY A 125 0.26 -8.75 3.31
N PHE A 126 1.55 -8.95 3.03
CA PHE A 126 2.45 -9.65 3.96
C PHE A 126 2.61 -8.90 5.29
N LEU A 127 2.69 -7.57 5.25
CA LEU A 127 2.72 -6.74 6.46
C LEU A 127 1.44 -6.91 7.28
N ALA A 128 0.26 -6.94 6.62
CA ALA A 128 -1.02 -7.17 7.30
C ALA A 128 -1.06 -8.56 7.97
N LEU A 129 -0.54 -9.60 7.31
CA LEU A 129 -0.42 -10.94 7.87
C LEU A 129 0.53 -10.98 9.08
N ASN A 130 1.66 -10.27 9.01
CA ASN A 130 2.60 -10.17 10.13
C ASN A 130 1.93 -9.54 11.37
N GLN A 131 1.08 -8.53 11.18
CA GLN A 131 0.31 -7.93 12.27
C GLN A 131 -0.67 -8.94 12.90
N ALA A 132 -1.28 -9.83 12.10
CA ALA A 132 -2.19 -10.87 12.57
C ALA A 132 -1.48 -11.95 13.39
N VAL A 133 -0.30 -12.38 12.94
CA VAL A 133 0.52 -13.35 13.69
C VAL A 133 0.96 -12.77 15.04
N GLY A 134 1.39 -11.50 15.05
CA GLY A 134 1.76 -10.81 16.29
C GLY A 134 0.61 -10.73 17.30
N GLU A 135 -0.61 -10.44 16.83
CA GLU A 135 -1.79 -10.41 17.69
C GLU A 135 -2.10 -11.80 18.29
N ALA A 136 -2.10 -12.86 17.48
CA ALA A 136 -2.35 -14.23 17.94
C ALA A 136 -1.34 -14.67 19.02
N GLY A 137 -0.05 -14.34 18.83
CA GLY A 137 1.00 -14.62 19.80
C GLY A 137 0.79 -13.89 21.13
N SER A 138 0.31 -12.65 21.10
CA SER A 138 0.02 -11.85 22.30
C SER A 138 -1.16 -12.40 23.11
N ARG A 139 -2.19 -12.93 22.44
CA ARG A 139 -3.37 -13.53 23.08
C ARG A 139 -3.05 -14.85 23.78
N ARG A 140 -2.14 -15.66 23.23
CA ARG A 140 -1.74 -16.95 23.81
C ARG A 140 -0.90 -16.82 25.09
N ARG A 141 -0.28 -15.66 25.32
CA ARG A 141 0.56 -15.38 26.50
C ARG A 141 -0.20 -14.74 27.65
N ARG A 142 -1.48 -14.41 27.47
CA ARG A 142 -2.38 -13.89 28.52
C ARG A 142 -3.28 -15.00 29.01
#